data_AF-A0A399HRF4-F1
#
_entry.id   AF-A0A399HRF4-F1
#
_cell.length_a   1.000
_cell.length_b   1.000
_cell.length_c   1.000
_cell.angle_alpha   90.00
_cell.angle_beta   90.00
_cell.angle_gamma   90.00
#
_symmetry.space_group_name_H-M   'P 1'
#
loop_
_entity.id
_entity.type
_entity.pdbx_description
1 polymer ?
#
loop_
_entity_poly.entity_id
_entity_poly.type
_entity_poly.pdbx_seq_one_letter_code
_entity_poly.pdbx_strand_id
1 'polypeptide(L)'
;MLLWFSKPPGCPSTSFAPTWSWMSLELPHAIDFDPTVISNHAAEEILVYNVQTEVTPSTTNPYGPVSSGTIHLAGILISASLEAGPSPEGLWEGTKLSTLRHNVSGTISYIDTPIVRTDVRLMDGTEESTTKRKGKQEDSSGGPYPVMLLPIFRYGWGVTGLLLGRSATCVGAYERIGMFDYLAEVKFESMRKDYGVCDVMLV
;
A
#
# COMPACT_ATOMS: atom_id res chain seq x y z
N MET A 1 13.10 -3.26 -13.70
CA MET A 1 13.01 -2.22 -12.67
C MET A 1 11.53 -1.88 -12.52
N LEU A 2 10.90 -2.25 -11.41
CA LEU A 2 9.53 -1.81 -11.11
C LEU A 2 9.59 -0.28 -10.96
N LEU A 3 8.99 0.43 -11.90
CA LEU A 3 8.85 1.88 -11.80
C LEU A 3 7.70 2.14 -10.83
N TRP A 4 8.03 2.33 -9.55
CA TRP A 4 7.11 2.81 -8.51
C TRP A 4 6.64 4.25 -8.72
N PHE A 5 7.01 4.82 -9.86
CA PHE A 5 6.93 6.23 -10.20
C PHE A 5 6.02 6.42 -11.40
N SER A 6 4.88 7.03 -11.17
CA SER A 6 4.19 7.78 -12.21
C SER A 6 3.45 8.92 -11.54
N LYS A 7 3.89 10.15 -11.77
CA LYS A 7 3.00 11.31 -11.76
C LYS A 7 2.34 11.36 -13.14
N PRO A 8 1.06 11.03 -13.30
CA PRO A 8 0.37 11.39 -14.52
C PRO A 8 0.12 12.91 -14.48
N PRO A 9 0.54 13.68 -15.48
CA PRO A 9 0.12 15.07 -15.59
C PRO A 9 -1.40 15.11 -15.86
N GLY A 10 -2.16 15.73 -14.95
CA GLY A 10 -3.50 16.23 -15.22
C GLY A 10 -4.57 15.19 -15.59
N CYS A 11 -4.58 14.01 -14.96
CA CYS A 11 -5.64 13.03 -15.21
C CYS A 11 -6.99 13.55 -14.67
N PRO A 12 -8.03 13.73 -15.52
CA PRO A 12 -9.35 14.11 -15.05
C PRO A 12 -9.95 13.02 -14.14
N SER A 13 -10.66 13.45 -13.09
CA SER A 13 -11.28 12.64 -12.01
C SER A 13 -12.34 11.61 -12.43
N THR A 14 -12.46 11.28 -13.72
CA THR A 14 -13.47 10.35 -14.22
C THR A 14 -13.01 8.89 -14.22
N SER A 15 -11.70 8.65 -14.13
CA SER A 15 -11.07 7.33 -14.26
C SER A 15 -10.45 6.89 -12.94
N PHE A 16 -11.24 6.27 -12.08
CA PHE A 16 -10.68 5.46 -10.99
C PHE A 16 -9.93 4.30 -11.65
N ALA A 17 -8.67 4.12 -11.28
CA ALA A 17 -8.04 2.84 -11.54
C ALA A 17 -8.88 1.75 -10.83
N PRO A 18 -9.02 0.56 -11.41
CA PRO A 18 -9.70 -0.54 -10.74
C PRO A 18 -9.13 -0.73 -9.33
N THR A 19 -9.94 -1.17 -8.36
CA THR A 19 -9.50 -1.30 -6.94
C THR A 19 -8.29 -2.22 -6.77
N TRP A 20 -8.07 -3.11 -7.73
CA TRP A 20 -6.95 -4.04 -7.86
C TRP A 20 -5.75 -3.50 -8.65
N SER A 21 -5.74 -2.24 -9.12
CA SER A 21 -4.61 -1.70 -9.89
C SER A 21 -3.48 -1.19 -9.00
N TRP A 22 -2.23 -1.56 -9.31
CA TRP A 22 -1.01 -1.00 -8.70
C TRP A 22 -0.88 0.52 -8.76
N MET A 23 -1.47 1.14 -9.78
CA MET A 23 -1.52 2.59 -9.92
C MET A 23 -2.83 3.12 -9.32
N SER A 24 -2.75 4.04 -8.37
CA SER A 24 -3.86 4.95 -8.07
C SER A 24 -3.71 6.21 -8.91
N LEU A 25 -4.79 6.61 -9.59
CA LEU A 25 -4.80 7.76 -10.49
C LEU A 25 -5.32 9.04 -9.82
N GLU A 26 -5.94 8.95 -8.64
CA GLU A 26 -6.57 10.11 -8.00
C GLU A 26 -5.63 10.97 -7.17
N LEU A 27 -4.50 10.43 -6.71
CA LEU A 27 -3.48 11.20 -6.01
C LEU A 27 -2.11 10.99 -6.66
N PRO A 28 -1.33 12.06 -6.89
CA PRO A 28 0.03 11.98 -7.42
C PRO A 28 1.03 11.46 -6.38
N HIS A 29 0.56 10.73 -5.36
CA HIS A 29 1.43 9.98 -4.46
C HIS A 29 1.86 8.70 -5.19
N ALA A 30 2.76 8.87 -6.16
CA ALA A 30 3.76 7.84 -6.39
C ALA A 30 4.51 7.58 -5.06
N ILE A 31 5.39 6.59 -5.02
CA ILE A 31 6.45 6.63 -4.00
C ILE A 31 7.37 7.81 -4.36
N ASP A 32 6.86 9.04 -4.21
CA ASP A 32 7.44 10.36 -4.44
C ASP A 32 7.61 10.90 -3.01
N PHE A 33 8.71 10.62 -2.30
CA PHE A 33 10.08 11.04 -2.64
C PHE A 33 10.10 12.48 -3.12
N ASP A 34 9.90 13.41 -2.18
CA ASP A 34 10.14 14.82 -2.42
C ASP A 34 11.61 15.03 -2.84
N PRO A 35 11.90 15.45 -4.09
CA PRO A 35 13.26 15.69 -4.55
C PRO A 35 13.97 16.81 -3.78
N THR A 36 13.21 17.70 -3.12
CA THR A 36 13.77 18.76 -2.27
C THR A 36 14.30 18.21 -0.94
N VAL A 37 13.81 17.05 -0.49
CA VAL A 37 14.31 16.30 0.68
C VAL A 37 15.54 15.44 0.30
N ILE A 38 15.69 15.03 -0.96
CA ILE A 38 16.77 14.14 -1.45
C ILE A 38 18.10 14.84 -1.71
N SER A 39 18.22 16.17 -1.66
CA SER A 39 19.56 16.73 -1.86
C SER A 39 20.61 16.17 -0.88
N ASN A 40 20.20 15.50 0.22
CA ASN A 40 21.12 14.83 1.16
C ASN A 40 20.80 13.39 1.64
N HIS A 41 19.75 12.67 1.19
CA HIS A 41 19.39 11.38 1.82
C HIS A 41 19.03 10.25 0.83
N ALA A 42 20.00 9.44 0.44
CA ALA A 42 19.77 8.15 -0.22
C ALA A 42 19.11 7.14 0.74
N ALA A 43 18.39 6.15 0.20
CA ALA A 43 17.92 5.02 1.01
C ALA A 43 19.12 4.29 1.62
N GLU A 44 19.09 4.06 2.93
CA GLU A 44 20.11 3.29 3.64
C GLU A 44 19.93 1.80 3.40
N GLU A 45 18.68 1.35 3.24
CA GLU A 45 18.35 -0.07 3.10
C GLU A 45 17.07 -0.27 2.29
N ILE A 46 17.07 -1.30 1.45
CA ILE A 46 15.88 -1.83 0.77
C ILE A 46 15.34 -2.99 1.61
N LEU A 47 14.07 -2.92 1.97
CA LEU A 47 13.40 -3.80 2.93
C LEU A 47 12.59 -4.93 2.29
N VAL A 48 12.43 -4.85 0.98
CA VAL A 48 11.64 -5.79 0.19
C VAL A 48 12.39 -6.18 -1.08
N TYR A 49 12.33 -7.44 -1.44
CA TYR A 49 13.04 -7.97 -2.61
C TYR A 49 12.01 -8.52 -3.60
N ASN A 50 12.14 -8.13 -4.87
CA ASN A 50 11.34 -8.74 -5.93
C ASN A 50 11.85 -10.16 -6.18
N VAL A 51 10.95 -11.13 -6.01
CA VAL A 51 11.21 -12.55 -6.28
C VAL A 51 10.81 -12.87 -7.71
N GLN A 52 9.60 -12.47 -8.11
CA GLN A 52 9.03 -12.77 -9.42
C GLN A 52 8.00 -11.71 -9.81
N THR A 53 7.80 -11.53 -11.11
CA THR A 53 6.73 -10.68 -11.64
C THR A 53 6.11 -11.40 -12.82
N GLU A 54 4.79 -11.48 -12.81
CA GLU A 54 4.01 -12.11 -13.87
C GLU A 54 3.07 -11.09 -14.47
N VAL A 55 2.90 -11.15 -15.78
CA VAL A 55 2.03 -10.24 -16.52
C VAL A 55 1.28 -11.08 -17.54
N THR A 56 -0.04 -10.95 -17.54
CA THR A 56 -0.91 -11.59 -18.54
C THR A 56 -1.36 -10.52 -19.54
N PRO A 57 -0.94 -10.61 -20.81
CA PRO A 57 -1.45 -9.74 -21.85
C PRO A 57 -2.95 -9.99 -22.12
N SER A 58 -3.72 -8.94 -22.35
CA SER A 58 -5.12 -9.00 -22.78
C SER A 58 -5.29 -9.52 -24.22
N THR A 59 -4.18 -9.63 -24.96
CA THR A 59 -4.16 -9.97 -26.39
C THR A 59 -3.00 -10.91 -26.68
N THR A 60 -2.97 -11.52 -27.86
CA THR A 60 -1.83 -12.32 -28.31
C THR A 60 -0.56 -11.50 -28.57
N ASN A 61 -0.67 -10.16 -28.62
CA ASN A 61 0.50 -9.30 -28.68
C ASN A 61 1.16 -9.21 -27.29
N PRO A 62 2.40 -9.70 -27.11
CA PRO A 62 3.10 -9.65 -25.82
C PRO A 62 3.45 -8.23 -25.37
N TYR A 63 3.39 -7.25 -26.28
CA TYR A 63 3.54 -5.82 -25.99
C TYR A 63 2.20 -5.08 -26.00
N GLY A 64 1.09 -5.82 -26.05
CA GLY A 64 -0.26 -5.27 -26.01
C GLY A 64 -0.71 -4.86 -24.61
N PRO A 65 -1.97 -4.42 -24.45
CA PRO A 65 -2.55 -4.11 -23.15
C PRO A 65 -2.45 -5.31 -22.20
N VAL A 66 -2.29 -5.03 -20.90
CA VAL A 66 -2.21 -6.04 -19.83
C VAL A 66 -3.58 -6.24 -19.22
N SER A 67 -4.00 -7.50 -19.03
CA SER A 67 -5.26 -7.85 -18.36
C SER A 67 -5.08 -8.00 -16.86
N SER A 68 -3.92 -8.50 -16.43
CA SER A 68 -3.56 -8.68 -15.03
C SER A 68 -2.04 -8.75 -14.88
N GLY A 69 -1.56 -8.42 -13.69
CA GLY A 69 -0.16 -8.63 -13.32
C GLY A 69 -0.06 -8.94 -11.83
N THR A 70 0.93 -9.73 -11.47
CA THR A 70 1.24 -10.04 -10.07
C THR A 70 2.72 -9.76 -9.81
N ILE A 71 3.03 -9.33 -8.59
CA ILE A 71 4.40 -9.14 -8.13
C ILE A 71 4.56 -10.00 -6.88
N HIS A 72 5.51 -10.92 -6.91
CA HIS A 72 5.91 -11.69 -5.75
C HIS A 72 7.10 -11.01 -5.10
N LEU A 73 6.93 -10.68 -3.84
CA LEU A 73 7.91 -9.99 -3.02
C LEU A 73 8.25 -10.83 -1.79
N ALA A 74 9.48 -10.69 -1.31
CA ALA A 74 9.87 -11.15 0.01
C ALA A 74 10.12 -9.92 0.90
N GLY A 75 9.39 -9.80 2.00
CA GLY A 75 9.49 -8.67 2.93
C GLY A 75 8.81 -8.97 4.27
N ILE A 76 8.78 -7.99 5.16
CA ILE A 76 8.00 -8.11 6.40
C ILE A 76 6.62 -7.50 6.20
N LEU A 77 5.60 -8.16 6.74
CA LEU A 77 4.22 -7.69 6.66
C LEU A 77 3.66 -7.49 8.07
N ILE A 78 3.22 -6.27 8.37
CA ILE A 78 2.83 -5.87 9.73
C ILE A 78 1.33 -5.57 9.75
N SER A 79 0.59 -6.26 10.61
CA SER A 79 -0.83 -5.98 10.81
C SER A 79 -1.04 -4.65 11.55
N ALA A 80 -1.92 -3.83 11.00
CA ALA A 80 -2.24 -2.51 11.54
C ALA A 80 -3.74 -2.20 11.43
N SER A 81 -4.13 -1.15 12.12
CA SER A 81 -5.47 -0.58 12.12
C SER A 81 -5.35 0.92 11.84
N LEU A 82 -6.00 1.36 10.76
CA LEU A 82 -6.01 2.71 10.26
C LEU A 82 -7.30 3.43 10.69
N GLU A 83 -7.17 4.54 11.40
CA GLU A 83 -8.27 5.47 11.63
C GLU A 83 -8.22 6.52 10.52
N ALA A 84 -9.11 6.40 9.53
CA ALA A 84 -9.30 7.44 8.54
C ALA A 84 -10.31 8.47 9.09
N GLY A 85 -9.82 9.67 9.38
CA GLY A 85 -10.62 10.82 9.77
C GLY A 85 -10.56 11.92 8.72
N PRO A 86 -11.49 12.90 8.74
CA PRO A 86 -11.33 14.10 7.95
C PRO A 86 -10.10 14.87 8.44
N SER A 87 -9.14 15.15 7.56
CA SER A 87 -8.11 16.13 7.88
C SER A 87 -8.70 17.55 7.84
N PRO A 88 -8.17 18.50 8.62
CA PRO A 88 -8.56 19.91 8.54
C PRO A 88 -8.44 20.52 7.13
N GLU A 89 -7.65 19.91 6.24
CA GLU A 89 -7.29 20.44 4.92
C GLU A 89 -8.00 19.69 3.76
N GLY A 90 -8.89 18.73 4.05
CA GLY A 90 -9.61 17.98 3.02
C GLY A 90 -8.75 16.96 2.25
N LEU A 91 -7.47 16.81 2.61
CA LEU A 91 -6.61 15.73 2.17
C LEU A 91 -6.93 14.47 2.99
N TRP A 92 -7.10 13.31 2.36
CA TRP A 92 -7.32 12.03 3.06
C TRP A 92 -6.01 11.52 3.66
N GLU A 93 -5.40 12.31 4.54
CA GLU A 93 -4.32 11.87 5.40
C GLU A 93 -4.93 10.92 6.43
N GLY A 94 -4.58 9.64 6.32
CA GLY A 94 -4.91 8.65 7.33
C GLY A 94 -4.27 9.08 8.64
N THR A 95 -5.09 9.62 9.53
CA THR A 95 -4.63 10.53 10.58
C THR A 95 -3.98 9.77 11.74
N LYS A 96 -4.18 8.44 11.81
CA LYS A 96 -3.56 7.59 12.83
C LYS A 96 -3.50 6.13 12.41
N LEU A 97 -2.30 5.57 12.40
CA LEU A 97 -2.07 4.12 12.39
C LEU A 97 -1.84 3.62 13.81
N SER A 98 -2.27 2.39 14.05
CA SER A 98 -1.95 1.63 15.25
C SER A 98 -1.59 0.20 14.85
N THR A 99 -0.67 -0.43 15.58
CA THR A 99 -0.41 -1.86 15.45
C THR A 99 -0.65 -2.53 16.80
N LEU A 100 -0.91 -3.83 16.80
CA LEU A 100 -1.16 -4.58 18.04
C LEU A 100 0.08 -4.65 18.95
N ARG A 101 1.28 -4.63 18.39
CA ARG A 101 2.54 -4.92 19.12
C ARG A 101 3.47 -3.73 19.27
N HIS A 102 3.36 -2.73 18.39
CA HIS A 102 4.29 -1.62 18.35
C HIS A 102 3.59 -0.27 18.25
N ASN A 103 4.20 0.70 18.90
CA ASN A 103 3.77 2.08 18.80
C ASN A 103 4.26 2.69 17.48
N VAL A 104 3.33 2.85 16.54
CA VAL A 104 3.55 3.54 15.26
C VAL A 104 2.99 4.97 15.29
N SER A 105 2.95 5.60 16.47
CA SER A 105 2.57 7.01 16.59
C SER A 105 3.49 7.91 15.74
N GLY A 106 2.90 8.94 15.14
CA GLY A 106 3.58 9.83 14.21
C GLY A 106 3.76 9.26 12.79
N THR A 107 3.15 8.10 12.49
CA THR A 107 3.07 7.63 11.11
C THR A 107 2.10 8.51 10.34
N ILE A 108 2.55 8.97 9.18
CA ILE A 108 1.72 9.68 8.20
C ILE A 108 1.26 8.65 7.18
N SER A 109 -0.02 8.62 6.87
CA SER A 109 -0.61 7.71 5.88
C SER A 109 -1.26 8.51 4.76
N TYR A 110 -0.94 8.12 3.53
CA TYR A 110 -1.51 8.70 2.32
C TYR A 110 -2.41 7.66 1.67
N ILE A 111 -3.72 7.85 1.78
CA ILE A 111 -4.69 6.90 1.24
C ILE A 111 -4.96 7.27 -0.22
N ASP A 112 -4.82 6.30 -1.13
CA ASP A 112 -4.88 6.50 -2.57
C ASP A 112 -6.23 7.04 -3.09
N THR A 113 -7.32 6.60 -2.44
CA THR A 113 -8.72 6.97 -2.69
C THR A 113 -9.49 6.76 -1.39
N PRO A 114 -10.75 7.21 -1.24
CA PRO A 114 -11.57 6.76 -0.12
C PRO A 114 -11.58 5.23 0.01
N ILE A 115 -11.66 4.72 1.24
CA ILE A 115 -11.57 3.29 1.56
C ILE A 115 -12.83 2.80 2.29
N VAL A 116 -13.07 1.50 2.20
CA VAL A 116 -14.15 0.80 2.90
C VAL A 116 -13.64 -0.53 3.47
N ARG A 117 -14.28 -1.00 4.53
CA ARG A 117 -14.11 -2.37 4.99
C ARG A 117 -14.78 -3.36 4.05
N THR A 118 -14.20 -4.53 3.92
CA THR A 118 -14.74 -5.65 3.16
C THR A 118 -14.24 -6.94 3.78
N ASP A 119 -14.97 -8.04 3.59
CA ASP A 119 -14.53 -9.35 4.04
C ASP A 119 -14.06 -10.15 2.83
N VAL A 120 -12.94 -10.84 2.97
CA VAL A 120 -12.35 -11.69 1.93
C VAL A 120 -12.23 -13.11 2.43
N ARG A 121 -12.30 -14.06 1.49
CA ARG A 121 -12.06 -15.47 1.79
C ARG A 121 -10.58 -15.82 1.58
N LEU A 122 -9.96 -16.38 2.61
CA LEU A 122 -8.58 -16.85 2.58
C LEU A 122 -8.47 -18.23 1.91
N MET A 123 -7.24 -18.68 1.63
CA MET A 123 -6.97 -19.98 1.00
C MET A 123 -7.47 -21.18 1.82
N ASP A 124 -7.45 -21.07 3.16
CA ASP A 124 -7.99 -22.10 4.07
C ASP A 124 -9.53 -22.06 4.17
N GLY A 125 -10.17 -21.14 3.45
CA GLY A 125 -11.60 -20.97 3.39
C GLY A 125 -12.18 -20.10 4.50
N THR A 126 -11.37 -19.61 5.44
CA THR A 126 -11.80 -18.67 6.48
C THR A 126 -12.07 -17.28 5.91
N GLU A 127 -12.88 -16.47 6.59
CA GLU A 127 -13.12 -15.08 6.24
C GLU A 127 -12.27 -14.15 7.10
N GLU A 128 -11.67 -13.14 6.48
CA GLU A 128 -10.88 -12.10 7.13
C GLU A 128 -11.43 -10.72 6.73
N SER A 129 -11.69 -9.87 7.73
CA SER A 129 -12.05 -8.48 7.47
C SER A 129 -10.81 -7.68 7.11
N THR A 130 -10.87 -7.00 5.98
CA THR A 130 -9.80 -6.20 5.39
C THR A 130 -10.33 -4.83 4.95
N THR A 131 -9.44 -4.01 4.40
CA THR A 131 -9.75 -2.75 3.76
C THR A 131 -9.56 -2.84 2.25
N LYS A 132 -10.41 -2.18 1.48
CA LYS A 132 -10.20 -1.96 0.04
C LYS A 132 -10.49 -0.52 -0.34
N ARG A 133 -10.07 -0.13 -1.54
CA ARG A 133 -10.51 1.13 -2.17
C ARG A 133 -12.02 1.10 -2.41
N LYS A 134 -12.66 2.23 -2.12
CA LYS A 134 -14.11 2.43 -2.22
C LYS A 134 -14.53 2.49 -3.69
N GLY A 135 -15.54 1.70 -4.06
CA GLY A 135 -16.22 1.83 -5.35
C GLY A 135 -17.12 3.06 -5.40
N LYS A 136 -17.39 3.59 -6.61
CA LYS A 136 -18.19 4.82 -6.81
C LYS A 136 -19.56 4.83 -6.11
N GLN A 137 -20.19 3.67 -5.95
CA GLN A 137 -21.54 3.53 -5.38
C GLN A 137 -21.55 2.95 -3.96
N GLU A 138 -20.39 2.71 -3.36
CA GLU A 138 -20.33 2.18 -2.01
C GLU A 138 -20.55 3.28 -0.97
N ASP A 139 -21.07 2.91 0.18
CA ASP A 139 -21.13 3.80 1.33
C ASP A 139 -19.83 3.70 2.14
N SER A 140 -19.50 4.77 2.87
CA SER A 140 -18.34 4.75 3.76
C SER A 140 -18.64 3.86 4.97
N SER A 141 -17.76 2.93 5.31
CA SER A 141 -18.03 1.92 6.35
C SER A 141 -17.74 2.38 7.80
N GLY A 142 -17.23 3.60 7.98
CA GLY A 142 -16.67 4.07 9.24
C GLY A 142 -15.38 3.33 9.63
N GLY A 143 -14.47 4.00 10.32
CA GLY A 143 -13.25 3.40 10.85
C GLY A 143 -13.49 2.64 12.17
N PRO A 144 -12.52 1.85 12.65
CA PRO A 144 -11.18 1.66 12.08
C PRO A 144 -11.11 0.64 10.93
N TYR A 145 -10.06 0.77 10.11
CA TYR A 145 -9.83 -0.01 8.89
C TYR A 145 -8.65 -0.98 9.09
N PRO A 146 -8.84 -2.32 9.04
CA PRO A 146 -7.75 -3.28 9.14
C PRO A 146 -6.90 -3.26 7.87
N VAL A 147 -5.60 -3.06 8.02
CA VAL A 147 -4.64 -2.92 6.91
C VAL A 147 -3.35 -3.66 7.21
N MET A 148 -2.56 -3.93 6.18
CA MET A 148 -1.20 -4.43 6.32
C MET A 148 -0.19 -3.37 5.89
N LEU A 149 0.90 -3.24 6.63
CA LEU A 149 2.03 -2.38 6.29
C LEU A 149 3.11 -3.25 5.65
N LEU A 150 3.55 -2.87 4.45
CA LEU A 150 4.72 -3.43 3.80
C LEU A 150 5.82 -2.37 3.72
N PRO A 151 6.78 -2.34 4.66
CA PRO A 151 7.97 -1.50 4.57
C PRO A 151 8.78 -1.80 3.30
N ILE A 152 9.20 -0.76 2.57
CA ILE A 152 9.94 -0.90 1.31
C ILE A 152 11.34 -0.29 1.40
N PHE A 153 11.46 0.93 1.93
CA PHE A 153 12.75 1.60 2.07
C PHE A 153 12.94 2.14 3.48
N ARG A 154 14.18 2.04 3.96
CA ARG A 154 14.66 2.72 5.16
C ARG A 154 15.61 3.85 4.77
N TYR A 155 15.43 4.98 5.42
CA TYR A 155 16.31 6.15 5.40
C TYR A 155 16.82 6.40 6.81
N GLY A 156 17.82 7.27 6.92
CA GLY A 156 18.28 7.74 8.24
C GLY A 156 17.19 8.42 9.06
N TRP A 157 16.18 9.02 8.40
CA TRP A 157 15.06 9.69 9.07
C TRP A 157 13.85 8.78 9.32
N GLY A 158 13.67 7.70 8.57
CA GLY A 158 12.36 7.04 8.50
C GLY A 158 12.28 5.76 7.69
N VAL A 159 11.09 5.18 7.69
CA VAL A 159 10.72 4.07 6.82
C VAL A 159 9.50 4.48 6.02
N THR A 160 9.55 4.20 4.72
CA THR A 160 8.41 4.34 3.80
C THR A 160 7.95 2.97 3.33
N GLY A 161 6.66 2.84 3.05
CA GLY A 161 6.10 1.59 2.56
C GLY A 161 4.68 1.71 2.04
N LEU A 162 4.10 0.55 1.74
CA LEU A 162 2.73 0.45 1.21
C LEU A 162 1.74 0.12 2.31
N LEU A 163 0.57 0.75 2.21
CA LEU A 163 -0.64 0.31 2.87
C LEU A 163 -1.36 -0.67 1.94
N LEU A 164 -1.66 -1.84 2.49
CA LEU A 164 -2.22 -2.96 1.75
C LEU A 164 -3.53 -3.43 2.38
N GLY A 165 -4.46 -3.80 1.50
CA GLY A 165 -5.62 -4.62 1.82
C GLY A 165 -5.50 -5.99 1.19
N ARG A 166 -6.13 -7.02 1.74
CA ARG A 166 -6.28 -8.31 1.05
C ARG A 166 -7.11 -8.14 -0.22
N SER A 167 -6.71 -8.81 -1.28
CA SER A 167 -7.47 -8.79 -2.53
C SER A 167 -8.73 -9.65 -2.42
N ALA A 168 -9.86 -9.10 -2.85
CA ALA A 168 -11.10 -9.86 -3.05
C ALA A 168 -11.11 -10.63 -4.38
N THR A 169 -10.21 -10.28 -5.31
CA THR A 169 -10.19 -10.82 -6.68
C THR A 169 -9.10 -11.86 -6.90
N CYS A 170 -8.04 -11.84 -6.08
CA CYS A 170 -6.95 -12.81 -6.14
C CYS A 170 -6.64 -13.35 -4.73
N VAL A 171 -7.04 -14.61 -4.49
CA VAL A 171 -6.87 -15.25 -3.18
C VAL A 171 -5.39 -15.34 -2.82
N GLY A 172 -5.05 -14.84 -1.62
CA GLY A 172 -3.68 -14.82 -1.12
C GLY A 172 -2.86 -13.60 -1.54
N ALA A 173 -3.40 -12.72 -2.38
CA ALA A 173 -2.76 -11.48 -2.77
C ALA A 173 -3.23 -10.27 -1.97
N TYR A 174 -2.50 -9.17 -2.14
CA TYR A 174 -2.78 -7.87 -1.55
C TYR A 174 -2.93 -6.80 -2.63
N GLU A 175 -3.87 -5.89 -2.41
CA GLU A 175 -4.12 -4.70 -3.21
C GLU A 175 -3.56 -3.47 -2.48
N ARG A 176 -2.96 -2.54 -3.24
CA ARG A 176 -2.53 -1.25 -2.71
C ARG A 176 -3.76 -0.38 -2.38
N ILE A 177 -3.77 0.16 -1.16
CA ILE A 177 -4.77 1.15 -0.72
C ILE A 177 -4.13 2.51 -0.41
N GLY A 178 -2.81 2.58 -0.32
CA GLY A 178 -2.09 3.81 -0.01
C GLY A 178 -0.61 3.59 0.31
N MET A 179 -0.03 4.58 0.96
CA MET A 179 1.35 4.59 1.43
C MET A 179 1.43 5.06 2.88
N PHE A 180 2.54 4.76 3.54
CA PHE A 180 2.85 5.30 4.85
C PHE A 180 4.31 5.72 4.97
N ASP A 181 4.56 6.68 5.86
CA ASP A 181 5.88 7.09 6.32
C ASP A 181 5.90 7.20 7.84
N TYR A 182 6.92 6.67 8.49
CA TYR A 182 7.15 6.93 9.92
C TYR A 182 8.63 7.20 10.24
N LEU A 183 8.84 8.06 11.23
CA LEU A 183 10.18 8.40 11.72
C LEU A 183 10.86 7.20 12.38
N ALA A 184 12.07 6.87 11.93
CA ALA A 184 12.79 5.64 12.25
C ALA A 184 13.73 5.82 13.45
N GLU A 185 13.24 6.36 14.56
CA GLU A 185 13.99 6.28 15.82
C GLU A 185 13.55 5.02 16.57
N VAL A 186 14.36 3.95 16.49
CA VAL A 186 14.27 2.67 17.24
C VAL A 186 13.10 1.74 16.88
N LYS A 187 11.97 2.28 16.41
CA LYS A 187 10.70 1.54 16.22
C LYS A 187 10.80 0.39 15.20
N PHE A 188 11.48 0.59 14.09
CA PHE A 188 11.54 -0.40 13.01
C PHE A 188 12.36 -1.64 13.37
N GLU A 189 13.50 -1.47 14.04
CA GLU A 189 14.33 -2.61 14.45
C GLU A 189 13.61 -3.52 15.45
N SER A 190 12.74 -2.95 16.30
CA SER A 190 11.88 -3.75 17.16
C SER A 190 10.82 -4.51 16.36
N MET A 191 10.17 -3.85 15.38
CA MET A 191 9.20 -4.52 14.50
C MET A 191 9.85 -5.65 13.71
N ARG A 192 11.00 -5.42 13.08
CA ARG A 192 11.71 -6.43 12.28
C ARG A 192 12.07 -7.69 13.08
N LYS A 193 12.30 -7.59 14.39
CA LYS A 193 12.57 -8.77 15.23
C LYS A 193 11.33 -9.64 15.46
N ASP A 194 10.15 -9.02 15.50
CA ASP A 194 8.89 -9.69 15.83
C ASP A 194 8.13 -10.18 14.58
N TYR A 195 8.49 -9.68 13.40
CA TYR A 195 7.94 -10.08 12.10
C TYR A 195 9.02 -10.71 11.23
N GLY A 196 8.86 -12.00 10.93
CA GLY A 196 9.71 -12.70 9.98
C GLY A 196 9.46 -12.25 8.54
N VAL A 197 10.45 -12.43 7.68
CA VAL A 197 10.28 -12.27 6.24
C VAL A 197 9.29 -13.31 5.74
N CYS A 198 8.31 -12.88 4.95
CA CYS A 198 7.31 -13.73 4.32
C CYS A 198 7.17 -13.40 2.83
N ASP A 199 6.59 -14.35 2.10
CA ASP A 199 6.17 -14.13 0.72
C ASP A 199 4.92 -13.25 0.70
N VAL A 200 4.94 -12.23 -0.15
CA VAL A 200 3.87 -11.27 -0.35
C VAL A 200 3.54 -11.23 -1.82
N MET A 201 2.31 -11.59 -2.18
CA MET A 201 1.81 -11.46 -3.55
C MET A 201 1.00 -10.17 -3.66
N LEU A 202 1.35 -9.37 -4.64
CA LEU A 202 0.80 -8.06 -4.93
C LEU A 202 0.04 -8.16 -6.26
N VAL A 203 -1.26 -7.82 -6.27
CA VAL A 203 -2.13 -7.71 -7.47
C VAL A 203 -2.63 -6.31 -7.78
#